data_AF-A0A371WIA0-F1
#
_entry.id   AF-A0A371WIA0-F1
#
_cell.length_a   1.000
_cell.length_b   1.000
_cell.length_c   1.000
_cell.angle_alpha   90.00
_cell.angle_beta   90.00
_cell.angle_gamma   90.00
#
_symmetry.space_group_name_H-M   'P 1'
#
loop_
_entity.id
_entity.type
_entity.pdbx_description
1 polymer ?
#
loop_
_entity_poly.entity_id
_entity_poly.type
_entity_poly.pdbx_seq_one_letter_code
_entity_poly.pdbx_strand_id
1 'polypeptide(L)' 'MTIIPSPKRPENYADRIADCDNALDGAVRAIFEAALAAGWSSNEIAHSIRMLAYRCLQVVPNNKELNPQAGQ' A
#
# COMPACT_ATOMS: atom_id res chain seq x y z
N MET A 1 1.89 -11.54 -10.11
CA MET A 1 2.12 -10.08 -10.12
C MET A 1 0.82 -9.45 -9.67
N THR A 2 0.78 -8.78 -8.51
CA THR A 2 -0.47 -8.24 -7.98
C THR A 2 -0.70 -6.85 -8.57
N ILE A 3 -1.82 -6.67 -9.27
CA ILE A 3 -2.19 -5.38 -9.84
C ILE A 3 -2.97 -4.61 -8.77
N ILE A 4 -2.41 -3.49 -8.29
CA ILE A 4 -3.10 -2.59 -7.37
C ILE A 4 -3.82 -1.52 -8.22
N PRO A 5 -5.16 -1.45 -8.19
CA PRO A 5 -5.90 -0.43 -8.93
C PRO A 5 -5.45 1.00 -8.57
N SER A 6 -5.41 1.89 -9.56
CA SER A 6 -5.20 3.31 -9.30
C SER A 6 -6.39 3.90 -8.52
N PRO A 7 -6.19 4.98 -7.73
CA PRO A 7 -7.28 5.69 -7.09
C PRO A 7 -8.35 6.12 -8.10
N LYS A 8 -9.63 6.13 -7.70
CA LYS A 8 -10.74 6.59 -8.56
C LYS A 8 -10.57 8.04 -9.04
N ARG A 9 -9.92 8.88 -8.22
CA ARG A 9 -9.61 10.28 -8.49
C ARG A 9 -8.22 10.64 -7.99
N PRO A 10 -7.48 11.52 -8.69
CA PRO A 10 -6.13 11.90 -8.29
C PRO A 10 -6.12 12.72 -6.99
N GLU A 11 -7.09 13.63 -6.82
CA GLU A 11 -7.27 14.45 -5.63
C GLU A 11 -7.73 13.68 -4.39
N ASN A 12 -7.68 14.33 -3.23
CA ASN A 12 -8.21 13.78 -2.00
C ASN A 12 -9.75 13.80 -2.02
N TYR A 13 -10.38 12.70 -1.61
CA TYR A 13 -11.83 12.57 -1.47
C TYR A 13 -12.17 11.74 -0.23
N ALA A 14 -13.39 11.86 0.28
CA ALA A 14 -13.80 11.31 1.57
C ALA A 14 -13.46 9.82 1.74
N ASP A 15 -13.71 9.02 0.72
CA ASP A 15 -13.55 7.55 0.78
C ASP A 15 -12.20 7.04 0.25
N ARG A 16 -11.22 7.93 -0.01
CA ARG A 16 -9.97 7.56 -0.67
C ARG A 16 -9.14 6.54 0.10
N ILE A 17 -9.20 6.58 1.42
CA ILE A 17 -8.54 5.58 2.28
C ILE A 17 -9.25 4.23 2.17
N ALA A 18 -10.58 4.20 2.24
CA ALA A 18 -11.35 2.96 2.10
C ALA A 18 -11.15 2.32 0.71
N ASP A 19 -11.06 3.13 -0.34
CA ASP A 19 -10.74 2.65 -1.69
C ASP A 19 -9.31 2.10 -1.80
N CYS A 20 -8.35 2.71 -1.09
CA CYS A 20 -6.98 2.20 -0.99
C CYS A 20 -6.93 0.86 -0.24
N ASP A 21 -7.66 0.73 0.86
CA ASP A 21 -7.76 -0.51 1.62
C ASP A 21 -8.33 -1.64 0.75
N ASN A 22 -9.44 -1.38 0.04
CA ASN A 22 -10.03 -2.33 -0.90
C ASN A 22 -9.07 -2.73 -2.03
N ALA A 23 -8.29 -1.78 -2.55
CA ALA A 23 -7.30 -2.03 -3.60
C ALA A 23 -6.13 -2.90 -3.09
N LEU A 24 -5.80 -2.84 -1.81
CA LEU A 24 -4.71 -3.59 -1.18
C LEU A 24 -5.15 -4.93 -0.57
N ASP A 25 -6.44 -5.09 -0.21
CA ASP A 25 -6.97 -6.24 0.54
C ASP A 25 -6.56 -7.59 -0.07
N GLY A 26 -6.77 -7.76 -1.38
CA GLY A 26 -6.40 -9.01 -2.07
C GLY A 26 -4.89 -9.31 -2.02
N ALA A 27 -4.05 -8.29 -2.13
CA ALA A 27 -2.59 -8.44 -2.05
C ALA A 27 -2.14 -8.84 -0.63
N VAL A 28 -2.71 -8.17 0.38
CA VAL A 28 -2.40 -8.44 1.79
C VAL A 28 -2.86 -9.85 2.18
N ARG A 29 -4.07 -10.26 1.77
CA ARG A 29 -4.56 -11.63 2.01
C ARG A 29 -3.65 -12.69 1.41
N ALA A 30 -3.20 -12.51 0.17
CA ALA A 30 -2.27 -13.44 -0.46
C ALA A 30 -0.95 -13.57 0.30
N ILE A 31 -0.44 -12.48 0.88
CA ILE A 31 0.75 -12.50 1.74
C ILE A 31 0.47 -13.29 3.03
N PHE A 32 -0.66 -13.03 3.69
CA PHE A 32 -1.06 -13.75 4.90
C PHE A 32 -1.21 -15.25 4.64
N GLU A 33 -1.93 -15.64 3.58
CA GLU A 33 -2.13 -17.04 3.19
C GLU A 33 -0.80 -17.75 2.94
N ALA A 34 0.10 -17.12 2.16
CA ALA A 34 1.40 -17.69 1.86
C ALA A 34 2.29 -17.83 3.12
N ALA A 35 2.28 -16.84 4.00
CA ALA A 35 3.08 -16.88 5.23
C ALA A 35 2.52 -17.90 6.24
N LEU A 36 1.20 -18.00 6.37
CA LEU A 36 0.55 -19.02 7.19
C LEU A 36 0.88 -20.43 6.66
N ALA A 37 0.82 -20.64 5.34
CA ALA A 37 1.19 -21.91 4.71
C ALA A 37 2.68 -22.28 4.93
N ALA A 38 3.54 -21.27 5.10
CA ALA A 38 4.95 -21.46 5.44
C ALA A 38 5.20 -21.68 6.95
N GLY A 39 4.16 -21.65 7.79
CA GLY A 39 4.22 -21.94 9.22
C GLY A 39 4.43 -20.73 10.13
N TRP A 40 4.37 -19.50 9.61
CA TRP A 40 4.44 -18.28 10.42
C TRP A 40 3.13 -18.06 11.17
N SER A 41 3.21 -17.55 12.40
CA SER A 41 2.00 -17.20 13.15
C SER A 41 1.39 -15.89 12.65
N SER A 42 0.07 -15.74 12.81
CA SER A 42 -0.65 -14.50 12.44
C SER A 42 -0.07 -13.25 13.13
N ASN A 43 0.44 -13.40 14.36
CA ASN A 43 1.04 -12.29 15.11
C ASN A 43 2.38 -11.84 14.50
N GLU A 44 3.25 -12.80 14.14
CA GLU A 44 4.53 -12.51 13.47
C GLU A 44 4.31 -11.85 12.11
N ILE A 45 3.33 -12.34 11.35
CA ILE A 45 2.97 -11.79 10.04
C ILE A 45 2.48 -10.35 10.20
N ALA A 46 1.51 -10.10 11.08
CA ALA A 46 0.96 -8.77 11.30
C ALA A 46 2.02 -7.76 11.79
N HIS A 47 2.85 -8.17 12.76
CA HIS A 47 3.96 -7.36 13.24
C HIS A 47 4.94 -7.02 12.11
N SER A 48 5.33 -8.02 11.30
CA SER A 48 6.31 -7.82 10.23
C SER A 48 5.77 -6.94 9.11
N ILE A 49 4.51 -7.12 8.68
CA ILE A 49 3.86 -6.25 7.67
C ILE A 49 3.84 -4.80 8.16
N ARG A 50 3.48 -4.57 9.43
CA ARG A 50 3.51 -3.22 10.03
C ARG A 50 4.91 -2.59 9.95
N MET A 51 5.94 -3.35 10.30
CA MET A 51 7.33 -2.85 10.27
C MET A 51 7.82 -2.59 8.84
N LEU A 52 7.45 -3.45 7.89
CA LEU A 52 7.78 -3.28 6.47
C LEU A 52 7.09 -2.05 5.87
N ALA A 53 5.82 -1.80 6.21
CA ALA A 53 5.11 -0.60 5.77
C ALA A 53 5.85 0.69 6.17
N TYR A 54 6.30 0.78 7.43
CA TYR A 54 7.11 1.93 7.88
C TYR A 54 8.44 2.04 7.14
N ARG A 55 9.12 0.91 6.87
CA ARG A 55 10.38 0.91 6.13
C ARG A 55 10.19 1.39 4.69
N CYS A 56 9.13 0.94 4.01
CA CYS A 56 8.83 1.37 2.64
C CYS A 56 8.60 2.88 2.55
N LEU A 57 7.96 3.50 3.55
CA LEU A 57 7.77 4.96 3.60
C LEU A 57 9.08 5.74 3.70
N GLN A 58 10.16 5.14 4.23
CA GLN A 58 11.47 5.78 4.30
C GLN A 58 12.28 5.66 3.00
N VAL A 59 11.92 4.70 2.14
CA VAL A 59 12.65 4.41 0.89
C VAL A 59 11.97 5.02 -0.33
N VAL A 60 10.66 5.31 -0.28
CA VAL A 60 9.95 6.00 -1.36
C VAL A 60 10.23 7.50 -1.27
N PRO A 61 10.93 8.12 -2.23
CA PRO A 61 11.08 9.57 -2.27
C PRO A 61 9.69 10.20 -2.36
N ASN A 62 9.47 11.24 -1.56
CA ASN A 62 8.24 12.01 -1.54
C ASN A 62 7.95 12.52 -2.97
N ASN A 63 6.99 11.93 -3.68
CA ASN A 63 6.69 12.24 -5.08
C ASN A 63 5.91 13.57 -5.21
N LYS A 64 6.41 14.63 -4.55
CA LYS A 64 5.85 15.99 -4.59
C LYS A 64 6.38 16.84 -5.75
N GLU A 65 7.17 16.29 -6.67
CA GLU A 65 7.71 17.03 -7.81
C GLU A 65 7.19 16.53 -9.17
N LEU A 66 5.87 16.50 -9.33
CA LEU A 66 5.25 16.49 -10.66
C LEU A 66 4.30 17.68 -10.77
N ASN A 67 4.86 18.90 -10.85
CA ASN A 67 4.66 19.83 -11.97
C ASN A 67 5.20 21.26 -11.65
N PRO A 68 6.39 21.66 -12.15
CA PRO A 68 6.84 23.05 -12.13
C PRO A 68 6.45 23.88 -13.37
N GLN A 69 5.49 23.45 -14.20
CA GLN A 69 5.02 24.24 -15.35
C GLN A 69 3.54 24.59 -15.25
N ALA A 70 3.26 25.66 -14.50
CA ALA A 70 2.14 26.56 -14.72
C ALA A 70 2.69 28.00 -14.64
N GLY A 71 3.42 28.36 -15.68
CA GLY A 71 4.13 29.63 -15.77
C GLY A 71 4.68 29.83 -17.18
N GLN A 72 3.77 30.05 -18.13
CA GLN A 72 3.91 30.90 -19.30
C GLN A 72 2.55 31.07 -19.98
#